data_AF-A0AAE0W507-F1
#
_entry.id   AF-A0AAE0W507-F1
#
_cell.length_a   1.000
_cell.length_b   1.000
_cell.length_c   1.000
_cell.angle_alpha   90.00
_cell.angle_beta   90.00
_cell.angle_gamma   90.00
#
_symmetry.space_group_name_H-M   'P 1'
#
loop_
_entity.id
_entity.type
_entity.pdbx_description
1 polymer ?
#
loop_
_entity_poly.entity_id
_entity_poly.type
_entity_poly.pdbx_seq_one_letter_code
_entity_poly.pdbx_strand_id
1 'polypeptide(L)'
;MMNRSFLAIVIVATGSIQTENGINITQHDQHLDLIQRSDDEFTAGNTKCRIDNKCGYHQGTEYSWCYTDYSDKYGYCCIDRCRKEDKPYFWCSAGKSWKHWQYCGGYEVTDVTGRPCLETHKCGAHYEDGENGFHWCFVDLNRNWGYCCSPNHFCDRHGGEYPWCYITIRDYDMNWRYCNYID
;
A
#
# COMPACT_ATOMS: atom_id res chain seq x y z
N MET A 1 9.95 -42.43 -50.43
CA MET A 1 9.02 -41.81 -49.47
C MET A 1 9.86 -41.16 -48.39
N MET A 2 9.97 -39.84 -48.43
CA MET A 2 10.67 -39.04 -47.45
C MET A 2 9.78 -38.91 -46.21
N ASN A 3 10.33 -39.12 -45.01
CA ASN A 3 9.87 -38.36 -43.85
C ASN A 3 11.05 -38.04 -42.95
N ARG A 4 11.19 -36.74 -42.70
CA ARG A 4 12.33 -36.06 -42.08
C ARG A 4 12.08 -36.02 -40.58
N SER A 5 13.03 -36.51 -39.79
CA SER A 5 13.08 -36.18 -38.36
C SER A 5 13.52 -34.73 -38.24
N PHE A 6 12.59 -33.84 -37.91
CA PHE A 6 12.92 -32.46 -37.56
C PHE A 6 13.41 -32.43 -36.12
N LEU A 7 14.71 -32.27 -35.95
CA LEU A 7 15.32 -31.85 -34.69
C LEU A 7 15.00 -30.35 -34.54
N ALA A 8 14.09 -29.99 -33.63
CA ALA A 8 13.84 -28.59 -33.31
C ALA A 8 14.99 -28.08 -32.44
N ILE A 9 15.98 -27.44 -33.06
CA ILE A 9 16.97 -26.63 -32.36
C ILE A 9 16.26 -25.35 -31.93
N VAL A 10 15.86 -25.27 -30.66
CA VAL A 10 15.42 -24.00 -30.08
C VAL A 10 16.68 -23.18 -29.83
N ILE A 11 17.02 -22.33 -30.82
CA ILE A 11 18.01 -21.27 -30.64
C ILE A 11 17.33 -20.21 -29.77
N VAL A 12 17.57 -20.23 -28.46
CA VAL A 12 17.23 -19.08 -27.61
C VAL A 12 18.29 -18.03 -27.89
N ALA A 13 17.97 -17.10 -28.79
CA ALA A 13 18.78 -15.91 -29.00
C ALA A 13 18.76 -15.08 -27.71
N THR A 14 19.86 -15.09 -26.95
CA THR A 14 20.10 -14.08 -25.91
C THR A 14 20.41 -12.77 -26.61
N GLY A 15 19.36 -12.04 -27.00
CA GLY A 15 19.47 -10.71 -27.54
C GLY A 15 19.79 -9.72 -26.44
N SER A 16 21.04 -9.28 -26.36
CA SER A 16 21.44 -8.12 -25.56
C SER A 16 20.92 -6.86 -26.25
N ILE A 17 19.91 -6.20 -25.67
CA ILE A 17 19.55 -4.84 -26.09
C ILE A 17 20.47 -3.89 -25.33
N GLN A 18 21.47 -3.33 -26.03
CA GLN A 18 22.20 -2.17 -25.52
C GLN A 18 21.36 -0.93 -25.77
N THR A 19 20.78 -0.37 -24.71
CA THR A 19 20.38 1.04 -24.68
C THR A 19 21.53 1.85 -24.07
N GLU A 20 21.74 3.07 -24.56
CA GLU A 20 22.92 3.91 -24.29
C GLU A 20 23.09 4.40 -22.84
N ASN A 21 22.39 3.84 -21.87
CA ASN A 21 22.61 4.10 -20.44
C ASN A 21 22.73 2.75 -19.72
N GLY A 22 23.97 2.27 -19.55
CA GLY A 22 24.33 0.92 -19.11
C GLY A 22 23.77 0.49 -17.74
N ILE A 23 22.53 0.03 -17.71
CA ILE A 23 21.97 -0.72 -16.59
C ILE A 23 21.96 -2.20 -16.98
N ASN A 24 22.84 -2.96 -16.34
CA ASN A 24 22.97 -4.40 -16.49
C ASN A 24 21.92 -5.06 -15.58
N ILE A 25 20.79 -5.50 -16.13
CA ILE A 25 19.72 -6.15 -15.36
C ILE A 25 19.95 -7.66 -15.39
N THR A 26 20.73 -8.18 -14.45
CA THR A 26 20.78 -9.62 -14.18
C THR A 26 19.53 -10.04 -13.42
N GLN A 27 18.78 -10.92 -14.05
CA GLN A 27 17.50 -11.48 -13.63
C GLN A 27 17.67 -12.47 -12.47
N HIS A 28 17.71 -12.01 -11.21
CA HIS A 28 17.37 -12.82 -10.02
C HIS A 28 17.33 -12.00 -8.70
N ASP A 29 16.37 -11.08 -8.52
CA ASP A 29 16.01 -10.53 -7.19
C ASP A 29 14.65 -9.80 -7.24
N GLN A 30 13.54 -10.56 -7.29
CA GLN A 30 12.17 -10.00 -7.28
C GLN A 30 11.46 -10.10 -5.92
N HIS A 31 12.20 -10.06 -4.80
CA HIS A 31 11.61 -10.22 -3.47
C HIS A 31 12.05 -9.08 -2.53
N LEU A 32 11.54 -7.84 -2.76
CA LEU A 32 11.38 -6.77 -1.73
C LEU A 32 10.94 -5.38 -2.27
N ASP A 33 10.35 -5.26 -3.46
CA ASP A 33 9.69 -4.00 -3.84
C ASP A 33 8.25 -4.00 -3.35
N LEU A 34 8.06 -3.72 -2.06
CA LEU A 34 6.81 -3.14 -1.57
C LEU A 34 6.60 -1.86 -2.39
N ILE A 35 5.63 -1.90 -3.31
CA ILE A 35 5.11 -0.82 -4.16
C ILE A 35 5.75 0.53 -3.82
N GLN A 36 6.76 0.91 -4.58
CA GLN A 36 7.31 2.26 -4.63
C GLN A 36 6.29 3.17 -5.32
N ARG A 37 5.08 3.29 -4.74
CA ARG A 37 4.15 4.40 -5.00
C ARG A 37 4.97 5.65 -4.73
N SER A 38 4.95 6.64 -5.63
CA SER A 38 5.84 7.80 -5.46
C SER A 38 5.67 8.34 -4.05
N ASP A 39 6.76 8.34 -3.28
CA ASP A 39 6.74 8.63 -1.83
C ASP A 39 6.18 10.03 -1.54
N ASP A 40 5.97 10.84 -2.59
CA ASP A 40 5.44 12.18 -2.54
C ASP A 40 3.89 12.29 -2.72
N GLU A 41 3.19 11.24 -3.12
CA GLU A 41 1.76 11.32 -3.51
C GLU A 41 0.77 10.92 -2.42
N PHE A 42 1.24 10.27 -1.36
CA PHE A 42 0.40 9.76 -0.29
C PHE A 42 0.97 10.08 1.08
N THR A 43 0.08 10.37 2.03
CA THR A 43 0.44 10.50 3.44
C THR A 43 0.90 9.15 4.01
N ALA A 44 1.48 9.15 5.21
CA ALA A 44 1.86 7.94 5.95
C ALA A 44 0.67 7.00 6.17
N GLY A 45 -0.53 7.57 6.41
CA GLY A 45 -1.80 6.86 6.47
C GLY A 45 -2.39 6.46 5.11
N ASN A 46 -1.62 6.63 4.03
CA ASN A 46 -1.97 6.29 2.65
C ASN A 46 -3.19 7.08 2.10
N THR A 47 -3.40 8.30 2.59
CA THR A 47 -4.37 9.24 2.00
C THR A 47 -3.70 9.97 0.84
N LYS A 48 -4.39 10.03 -0.31
CA LYS A 48 -3.87 10.72 -1.49
C LYS A 48 -3.72 12.22 -1.21
N CYS A 49 -2.55 12.76 -1.50
CA CYS A 49 -2.30 14.19 -1.45
C CYS A 49 -2.99 14.91 -2.60
N ARG A 50 -3.29 16.19 -2.38
CA ARG A 50 -3.72 17.06 -3.47
C ARG A 50 -2.65 17.17 -4.54
N ILE A 51 -3.09 17.28 -5.79
CA ILE A 51 -2.18 17.38 -6.94
C ILE A 51 -1.31 18.65 -6.90
N ASP A 52 -1.82 19.73 -6.28
CA ASP A 52 -1.13 21.01 -6.11
C ASP A 52 -0.38 21.13 -4.78
N ASN A 53 -0.46 20.12 -3.91
CA ASN A 53 0.29 20.05 -2.67
C ASN A 53 0.68 18.60 -2.38
N LYS A 54 1.76 18.15 -3.01
CA LYS A 54 2.37 16.85 -2.75
C LYS A 54 3.13 16.85 -1.42
N CYS A 55 3.45 15.67 -0.90
CA CYS A 55 4.27 15.52 0.29
C CYS A 55 5.60 16.24 0.14
N GLY A 56 5.95 16.99 1.17
CA GLY A 56 7.21 17.70 1.26
C GLY A 56 7.26 18.57 2.51
N TYR A 57 8.41 19.20 2.71
CA TYR A 57 8.57 20.20 3.76
C TYR A 57 8.01 21.54 3.27
N HIS A 58 6.83 21.90 3.74
CA HIS A 58 6.18 23.16 3.38
C HIS A 58 6.33 24.19 4.49
N GLN A 59 6.51 25.46 4.12
CA GLN A 59 6.42 26.59 5.06
C GLN A 59 7.39 26.51 6.26
N GLY A 60 8.53 25.83 6.11
CA GLY A 60 9.56 25.74 7.14
C GLY A 60 9.24 24.76 8.28
N THR A 61 8.30 23.83 8.09
CA THR A 61 8.01 22.78 9.06
C THR A 61 9.21 21.84 9.29
N GLU A 62 9.26 21.20 10.45
CA GLU A 62 10.26 20.16 10.78
C GLU A 62 9.86 18.76 10.28
N TYR A 63 8.72 18.67 9.60
CA TYR A 63 8.12 17.44 9.08
C TYR A 63 7.59 17.63 7.65
N SER A 64 7.56 16.53 6.90
CA SER A 64 6.95 16.37 5.60
C SER A 64 5.45 16.12 5.75
N TRP A 65 4.64 16.82 4.96
CA TRP A 65 3.18 16.72 4.99
C TRP A 65 2.59 17.12 3.65
N CYS A 66 1.29 16.86 3.47
CA CYS A 66 0.52 17.35 2.34
C CYS A 66 -0.94 17.61 2.72
N TYR A 67 -1.60 18.53 2.01
CA TYR A 67 -3.04 18.68 2.08
C TYR A 67 -3.72 17.50 1.39
N THR A 68 -4.75 16.96 2.04
CA THR A 68 -5.57 15.86 1.52
C THR A 68 -6.87 16.37 0.88
N ASP A 69 -7.29 17.61 1.19
CA ASP A 69 -8.45 18.27 0.59
C ASP A 69 -8.31 19.81 0.52
N TYR A 70 -9.34 20.48 -0.02
CA TYR A 70 -9.43 21.95 -0.12
C TYR A 70 -10.03 22.61 1.12
N SER A 71 -10.26 21.86 2.20
CA SER A 71 -10.73 22.34 3.51
C SER A 71 -9.59 22.40 4.52
N ASP A 72 -8.36 22.54 4.02
CA ASP A 72 -7.11 22.61 4.78
C ASP A 72 -6.82 21.38 5.67
N LYS A 73 -7.44 20.22 5.39
CA LYS A 73 -7.02 18.97 6.02
C LYS A 73 -5.70 18.51 5.44
N TYR A 74 -4.81 18.03 6.30
CA TYR A 74 -3.51 17.53 5.92
C TYR A 74 -3.17 16.23 6.63
N GLY A 75 -2.19 15.50 6.08
CA GLY A 75 -1.58 14.36 6.74
C GLY A 75 -0.06 14.42 6.66
N TYR A 76 0.60 13.78 7.63
CA TYR A 76 2.04 13.61 7.63
C TYR A 76 2.46 12.65 6.52
N CYS A 77 3.63 12.88 5.94
CA CYS A 77 4.18 12.04 4.89
C CYS A 77 5.47 11.39 5.35
N CYS A 78 5.63 10.09 5.05
CA CYS A 78 6.87 9.39 5.35
C CYS A 78 8.03 9.99 4.54
N ILE A 79 9.15 10.25 5.20
CA ILE A 79 10.42 10.63 4.54
C ILE A 79 11.36 9.44 4.37
N ASP A 80 11.07 8.34 5.06
CA ASP A 80 11.78 7.06 4.96
C ASP A 80 10.80 5.91 4.72
N ARG A 81 11.37 4.73 4.44
CA ARG A 81 10.56 3.54 4.16
C ARG A 81 9.71 3.18 5.36
N CYS A 82 8.43 2.97 5.08
CA CYS A 82 7.50 2.39 6.02
C CYS A 82 7.94 0.96 6.37
N ARG A 83 8.34 0.72 7.63
CA ARG A 83 8.91 -0.57 8.04
C ARG A 83 8.45 -0.99 9.42
N LYS A 84 8.43 -2.31 9.61
CA LYS A 84 8.17 -2.96 10.90
C LYS A 84 9.52 -3.47 11.43
N GLU A 85 10.07 -2.79 12.42
CA GLU A 85 11.25 -3.26 13.17
C GLU A 85 10.78 -4.27 14.25
N ASP A 86 11.42 -4.31 15.43
CA ASP A 86 10.98 -5.11 16.60
C ASP A 86 9.67 -4.59 17.24
N LYS A 87 8.81 -3.93 16.45
CA LYS A 87 7.56 -3.30 16.87
C LYS A 87 6.36 -4.07 16.29
N PRO A 88 5.20 -4.04 16.97
CA PRO A 88 4.00 -4.70 16.45
C PRO A 88 3.42 -4.04 15.19
N TYR A 89 3.76 -2.78 14.92
CA TYR A 89 3.22 -1.95 13.83
C TYR A 89 4.30 -1.46 12.86
N PHE A 90 3.88 -1.02 11.68
CA PHE A 90 4.74 -0.36 10.71
C PHE A 90 4.83 1.14 11.02
N TRP A 91 6.04 1.67 10.95
CA TRP A 91 6.34 3.06 11.27
C TRP A 91 7.25 3.67 10.21
N CYS A 92 7.13 4.99 10.07
CA CYS A 92 8.05 5.80 9.32
C CYS A 92 8.30 7.10 10.07
N SER A 93 9.45 7.72 9.83
CA SER A 93 9.66 9.10 10.17
C SER A 93 8.93 9.98 9.17
N ALA A 94 8.25 11.01 9.65
CA ALA A 94 7.77 12.12 8.83
C ALA A 94 8.64 13.37 8.98
N GLY A 95 9.74 13.35 9.75
CA GLY A 95 10.51 14.57 10.01
C GLY A 95 11.88 14.36 10.62
N LYS A 96 12.52 15.46 11.01
CA LYS A 96 13.89 15.47 11.54
C LYS A 96 14.00 15.03 13.00
N SER A 97 12.88 14.92 13.68
CA SER A 97 12.77 14.71 15.12
C SER A 97 11.91 13.48 15.42
N TRP A 98 12.21 12.80 16.53
CA TRP A 98 11.45 11.65 17.02
C TRP A 98 9.98 11.98 17.33
N LYS A 99 9.59 13.26 17.42
CA LYS A 99 8.19 13.67 17.60
C LYS A 99 7.34 13.47 16.35
N HIS A 100 7.96 13.21 15.21
CA HIS A 100 7.29 13.08 13.91
C HIS A 100 7.31 11.64 13.39
N TRP A 101 7.42 10.65 14.26
CA TRP A 101 7.15 9.26 13.87
C TRP A 101 5.66 9.07 13.62
N GLN A 102 5.32 8.38 12.54
CA GLN A 102 3.95 8.11 12.12
C GLN A 102 3.77 6.62 11.95
N TYR A 103 2.59 6.14 12.34
CA TYR A 103 2.12 4.86 11.83
C TYR A 103 2.00 4.98 10.31
N CYS A 104 2.47 3.94 9.65
CA CYS A 104 2.43 3.88 8.20
C CYS A 104 2.07 2.47 7.79
N GLY A 105 1.78 2.31 6.51
CA GLY A 105 1.28 1.05 6.00
C GLY A 105 -0.14 1.30 5.58
N GLY A 106 -0.32 1.42 4.27
CA GLY A 106 -1.61 1.66 3.69
C GLY A 106 -2.58 0.51 3.88
N TYR A 107 -3.68 0.58 3.14
CA TYR A 107 -4.76 -0.40 3.13
C TYR A 107 -4.32 -1.87 3.01
N GLU A 108 -3.11 -2.17 2.54
CA GLU A 108 -2.62 -3.52 2.21
C GLU A 108 -2.14 -4.33 3.43
N VAL A 109 -1.73 -3.68 4.53
CA VAL A 109 -0.89 -4.35 5.54
C VAL A 109 -1.57 -4.57 6.90
N THR A 110 -2.70 -3.93 7.15
CA THR A 110 -3.44 -4.08 8.41
C THR A 110 -4.94 -4.13 8.19
N ASP A 111 -5.62 -4.91 9.02
CA ASP A 111 -7.08 -4.91 9.10
C ASP A 111 -7.62 -3.64 9.80
N VAL A 112 -8.94 -3.45 9.82
CA VAL A 112 -9.62 -2.30 10.44
C VAL A 112 -9.42 -2.22 11.97
N THR A 113 -8.85 -3.25 12.60
CA THR A 113 -8.51 -3.26 14.02
C THR A 113 -7.01 -3.02 14.28
N GLY A 114 -6.22 -2.79 13.23
CA GLY A 114 -4.79 -2.58 13.30
C GLY A 114 -3.97 -3.87 13.43
N ARG A 115 -4.60 -5.04 13.25
CA ARG A 115 -3.86 -6.31 13.25
C ARG A 115 -3.12 -6.45 11.92
N PRO A 116 -1.83 -6.85 11.95
CA PRO A 116 -1.07 -7.03 10.72
C PRO A 116 -1.64 -8.20 9.92
N CYS A 117 -1.75 -8.00 8.62
CA CYS A 117 -2.07 -9.06 7.69
C CYS A 117 -0.84 -9.95 7.45
N LEU A 118 -1.08 -11.23 7.18
CA LEU A 118 -0.06 -12.14 6.71
C LEU A 118 0.49 -11.66 5.37
N GLU A 119 1.81 -11.76 5.21
CA GLU A 119 2.47 -11.37 3.96
C GLU A 119 1.94 -12.17 2.76
N THR A 120 1.61 -13.45 2.97
CA THR A 120 1.05 -14.35 1.96
C THR A 120 -0.44 -14.10 1.69
N HIS A 121 -1.09 -13.23 2.47
CA HIS A 121 -2.51 -12.92 2.33
C HIS A 121 -2.80 -11.51 2.86
N LYS A 122 -2.26 -10.51 2.17
CA LYS A 122 -2.47 -9.08 2.40
C LYS A 122 -3.94 -8.68 2.22
N CYS A 123 -4.29 -7.48 2.64
CA CYS A 123 -5.61 -6.93 2.35
C CYS A 123 -5.83 -6.85 0.84
N GLY A 124 -6.92 -7.46 0.39
CA GLY A 124 -7.27 -7.54 -1.02
C GLY A 124 -8.77 -7.71 -1.21
N ALA A 125 -9.22 -7.56 -2.45
CA ALA A 125 -10.59 -7.86 -2.84
C ALA A 125 -10.80 -9.38 -2.87
N HIS A 126 -11.76 -9.87 -2.09
CA HIS A 126 -12.13 -11.27 -2.04
C HIS A 126 -13.65 -11.41 -2.20
N TYR A 127 -14.06 -12.21 -3.19
CA TYR A 127 -15.45 -12.41 -3.54
C TYR A 127 -16.01 -13.66 -2.87
N GLU A 128 -17.19 -13.56 -2.26
CA GLU A 128 -17.98 -14.71 -1.86
C GLU A 128 -19.08 -14.93 -2.92
N ASP A 129 -19.11 -16.13 -3.50
CA ASP A 129 -20.19 -16.67 -4.34
C ASP A 129 -20.84 -15.70 -5.34
N GLY A 130 -20.01 -14.90 -6.02
CA GLY A 130 -20.34 -14.31 -7.32
C GLY A 130 -20.75 -12.84 -7.35
N GLU A 131 -21.14 -12.20 -6.24
CA GLU A 131 -21.66 -10.81 -6.32
C GLU A 131 -21.23 -9.88 -5.19
N ASN A 132 -21.16 -10.37 -3.96
CA ASN A 132 -20.75 -9.59 -2.80
C ASN A 132 -19.31 -9.94 -2.41
N GLY A 133 -18.48 -8.93 -2.27
CA GLY A 133 -17.12 -9.15 -1.83
C GLY A 133 -16.61 -8.03 -0.96
N PHE A 134 -15.68 -8.42 -0.10
CA PHE A 134 -15.11 -7.55 0.91
C PHE A 134 -13.62 -7.46 0.71
N HIS A 135 -13.06 -6.37 1.21
CA HIS A 135 -11.65 -6.26 1.47
C HIS A 135 -11.36 -6.95 2.80
N TRP A 136 -10.53 -7.98 2.80
CA TRP A 136 -10.11 -8.68 4.02
C TRP A 136 -8.73 -9.31 3.85
N CYS A 137 -8.14 -9.75 4.96
CA CYS A 137 -6.86 -10.43 5.00
C CYS A 137 -6.82 -11.52 6.09
N PHE A 138 -5.88 -12.46 6.01
CA PHE A 138 -5.57 -13.32 7.16
C PHE A 138 -4.64 -12.59 8.13
N VAL A 139 -4.91 -12.69 9.42
CA VAL A 139 -4.10 -12.05 10.48
C VAL A 139 -3.17 -13.03 11.20
N ASP A 140 -3.32 -14.33 10.95
CA ASP A 140 -2.43 -15.38 11.45
C ASP A 140 -2.47 -16.66 10.60
N LEU A 141 -1.54 -17.58 10.89
CA LEU A 141 -1.38 -18.86 10.19
C LEU A 141 -2.54 -19.85 10.43
N ASN A 142 -3.40 -19.59 11.43
CA ASN A 142 -4.61 -20.37 11.67
C ASN A 142 -5.78 -19.92 10.78
N ARG A 143 -5.52 -18.98 9.86
CA ARG A 143 -6.52 -18.41 8.93
C ARG A 143 -7.61 -17.63 9.65
N ASN A 144 -7.32 -17.09 10.83
CA ASN A 144 -8.14 -16.02 11.37
C ASN A 144 -8.03 -14.81 10.44
N TRP A 145 -9.12 -14.08 10.25
CA TRP A 145 -9.19 -13.00 9.28
C TRP A 145 -9.73 -11.70 9.89
N GLY A 146 -9.56 -10.61 9.15
CA GLY A 146 -10.07 -9.29 9.50
C GLY A 146 -10.43 -8.50 8.25
N TYR A 147 -11.44 -7.64 8.37
CA TYR A 147 -11.81 -6.72 7.28
C TYR A 147 -10.73 -5.66 7.07
N CYS A 148 -10.59 -5.21 5.85
CA CYS A 148 -9.70 -4.13 5.47
C CYS A 148 -10.50 -2.98 4.88
N CYS A 149 -9.95 -1.78 4.95
CA CYS A 149 -10.54 -0.64 4.24
C CYS A 149 -10.43 -0.82 2.72
N SER A 150 -11.48 -0.38 2.01
CA SER A 150 -11.45 -0.24 0.56
C SER A 150 -10.30 0.69 0.15
N PRO A 151 -9.59 0.37 -0.95
CA PRO A 151 -8.50 1.21 -1.45
C PRO A 151 -8.99 2.60 -1.92
N ASN A 152 -10.30 2.81 -2.03
CA ASN A 152 -10.90 4.10 -2.39
C ASN A 152 -11.49 4.85 -1.17
N HIS A 153 -11.50 4.22 0.01
CA HIS A 153 -12.10 4.79 1.20
C HIS A 153 -11.29 4.37 2.42
N PHE A 154 -10.15 5.01 2.62
CA PHE A 154 -9.24 4.70 3.71
C PHE A 154 -9.85 5.01 5.07
N CYS A 155 -9.19 4.50 6.09
CA CYS A 155 -9.53 4.83 7.45
C CYS A 155 -9.32 6.34 7.71
N ASP A 156 -10.41 7.07 7.90
CA ASP A 156 -10.39 8.49 8.26
C ASP A 156 -11.72 8.85 8.94
N ARG A 157 -11.84 10.05 9.51
CA ARG A 157 -13.06 10.51 10.19
C ARG A 157 -14.19 10.81 9.20
N HIS A 158 -13.90 11.15 7.95
CA HIS A 158 -14.89 11.51 6.91
C HIS A 158 -15.99 12.49 7.40
N GLY A 159 -15.62 13.41 8.30
CA GLY A 159 -16.54 14.38 8.92
C GLY A 159 -17.35 13.87 10.12
N GLY A 160 -17.16 12.61 10.53
CA GLY A 160 -17.74 12.00 11.73
C GLY A 160 -16.83 12.10 12.96
N GLU A 161 -17.37 11.63 14.10
CA GLU A 161 -16.68 11.67 15.40
C GLU A 161 -15.55 10.63 15.52
N TYR A 162 -15.63 9.53 14.76
CA TYR A 162 -14.70 8.40 14.84
C TYR A 162 -14.13 8.04 13.47
N PRO A 163 -12.89 7.53 13.36
CA PRO A 163 -12.35 7.01 12.11
C PRO A 163 -13.12 5.77 11.62
N TRP A 164 -13.43 5.71 10.33
CA TRP A 164 -14.11 4.57 9.70
C TRP A 164 -13.74 4.44 8.22
N CYS A 165 -14.05 3.28 7.65
CA CYS A 165 -13.89 3.04 6.23
C CYS A 165 -14.93 2.06 5.65
N TYR A 166 -15.17 2.13 4.34
CA TYR A 166 -15.89 1.07 3.64
C TYR A 166 -15.03 -0.19 3.55
N ILE A 167 -15.67 -1.35 3.62
CA ILE A 167 -15.03 -2.67 3.55
C ILE A 167 -15.50 -3.48 2.35
N THR A 168 -16.48 -2.99 1.59
CA THR A 168 -16.97 -3.63 0.37
C THR A 168 -16.12 -3.29 -0.85
N ILE A 169 -16.07 -4.21 -1.80
CA ILE A 169 -15.43 -4.00 -3.10
C ILE A 169 -16.26 -3.04 -3.96
N ARG A 170 -17.59 -3.07 -3.80
CA ARG A 170 -18.49 -2.17 -4.52
C ARG A 170 -18.88 -1.01 -3.61
N ASP A 171 -18.63 0.20 -4.10
CA ASP A 171 -18.82 1.44 -3.33
C ASP A 171 -20.30 1.73 -2.98
N TYR A 172 -21.26 1.11 -3.68
CA TYR A 172 -22.69 1.29 -3.43
C TYR A 172 -23.29 0.34 -2.38
N ASP A 173 -22.57 -0.70 -1.97
CA ASP A 173 -23.04 -1.62 -0.91
C ASP A 173 -22.89 -1.01 0.50
N MET A 174 -22.17 0.12 0.61
CA MET A 174 -22.03 0.98 1.79
C MET A 174 -21.70 0.27 3.11
N ASN A 175 -21.17 -0.96 3.10
CA ASN A 175 -20.77 -1.63 4.34
C ASN A 175 -19.47 -1.02 4.84
N TRP A 176 -19.48 -0.57 6.09
CA TRP A 176 -18.37 0.10 6.72
C TRP A 176 -18.00 -0.51 8.07
N ARG A 177 -16.79 -0.20 8.53
CA ARG A 177 -16.29 -0.55 9.86
C ARG A 177 -15.57 0.64 10.47
N TYR A 178 -15.66 0.77 11.79
CA TYR A 178 -14.78 1.65 12.55
C TYR A 178 -13.35 1.15 12.46
N CYS A 179 -12.42 2.10 12.48
CA CYS A 179 -11.03 1.78 12.66
C CYS A 179 -10.64 2.00 14.11
N ASN A 180 -10.13 0.95 14.75
CA ASN A 180 -9.81 0.98 16.17
C ASN A 180 -8.30 1.11 16.43
N TYR A 181 -7.53 1.61 15.45
CA TYR A 181 -6.06 1.73 15.51
C TYR A 181 -5.54 3.15 15.23
N ILE A 182 -6.45 4.11 15.02
CA ILE A 182 -6.12 5.52 14.88
C ILE A 182 -6.73 6.23 16.08
N ASP A 183 -5.90 6.56 17.06
CA ASP A 183 -6.23 7.44 18.19
C ASP A 183 -5.97 8.91 17.82
#